data_AF-A0A0S8H7U6-F1
#
_entry.id   AF-A0A0S8H7U6-F1
#
_cell.length_a   1.000
_cell.length_b   1.000
_cell.length_c   1.000
_cell.angle_alpha   90.00
_cell.angle_beta   90.00
_cell.angle_gamma   90.00
#
_symmetry.space_group_name_H-M   'P 1'
#
loop_
_entity.id
_entity.type
_entity.pdbx_description
1 polymer ?
#
loop_
_entity_poly.entity_id
_entity_poly.type
_entity_poly.pdbx_seq_one_letter_code
_entity_poly.pdbx_strand_id
1 'polypeptide(L)'
;MSDESFGATKQEIRFFMGKAFEVSVGYIGALVAVAAAAKLGVVEPLALSLHAEGITFLSASVMFLNFTYLTVATACTFATLKRGYYILLYDTTKAREGTDSPRQWEVFLRNPDHPLFKWSLLNKVAWETENYYMLPLFVLIAVTSSAAFVIGWQADNDLSAHLTLSIMVVLHIVPIGGLFATVVLGARCRQNATAHKQQSALPDQGEASGDVDAC
;
A
#
# COMPACT_ATOMS: atom_id res chain seq x y z
N MET A 1 25.99 -3.25 6.15
CA MET A 1 25.40 -1.94 6.43
C MET A 1 26.14 -1.33 7.59
N SER A 2 26.73 -0.16 7.37
CA SER A 2 27.06 0.79 8.42
C SER A 2 25.74 1.33 9.01
N ASP A 3 25.76 1.82 10.25
CA ASP A 3 24.58 2.45 10.88
C ASP A 3 23.99 3.58 10.01
N GLU A 4 24.85 4.24 9.23
CA GLU A 4 24.48 5.29 8.28
C GLU A 4 23.55 4.78 7.15
N SER A 5 23.88 3.64 6.54
CA SER A 5 23.03 3.03 5.50
C SER A 5 21.67 2.57 6.03
N PHE A 6 21.60 2.23 7.31
CA PHE A 6 20.38 1.84 7.99
C PHE A 6 19.48 3.03 8.30
N GLY A 7 20.07 4.13 8.77
CA GLY A 7 19.39 5.42 8.92
C GLY A 7 18.76 5.90 7.62
N ALA A 8 19.50 5.80 6.50
CA ALA A 8 19.00 6.16 5.18
C ALA A 8 17.77 5.34 4.77
N THR A 9 17.78 4.02 4.98
CA THR A 9 16.65 3.14 4.63
C THR A 9 15.38 3.49 5.44
N LYS A 10 15.54 3.78 6.75
CA LYS A 10 14.43 4.23 7.61
C LYS A 10 13.85 5.58 7.17
N GLN A 11 14.71 6.51 6.79
CA GLN A 11 14.29 7.82 6.28
C GLN A 11 13.51 7.67 4.97
N GLU A 12 13.94 6.79 4.07
CA GLU A 12 13.23 6.48 2.83
C GLU A 12 11.83 5.88 3.11
N ILE A 13 11.71 4.93 4.05
CA ILE A 13 10.41 4.37 4.43
C ILE A 13 9.47 5.48 4.94
N ARG A 14 9.94 6.34 5.84
CA ARG A 14 9.14 7.47 6.35
C ARG A 14 8.72 8.43 5.24
N PHE A 15 9.61 8.67 4.28
CA PHE A 15 9.31 9.49 3.11
C PHE A 15 8.16 8.89 2.28
N PHE A 16 8.22 7.61 1.92
CA PHE A 16 7.15 6.97 1.14
C PHE A 16 5.83 6.89 1.90
N MET A 17 5.86 6.61 3.20
CA MET A 17 4.68 6.65 4.06
C MET A 17 4.03 8.03 4.08
N GLY A 18 4.83 9.09 4.24
CA GLY A 18 4.32 10.47 4.23
C GLY A 18 3.70 10.83 2.88
N LYS A 19 4.34 10.44 1.77
CA LYS A 19 3.83 10.69 0.42
C LYS A 19 2.54 9.92 0.12
N ALA A 20 2.43 8.67 0.57
CA ALA A 20 1.20 7.90 0.44
C ALA A 20 0.02 8.59 1.14
N PHE A 21 0.24 9.13 2.34
CA PHE A 21 -0.77 9.89 3.06
C PHE A 21 -1.16 11.19 2.36
N GLU A 22 -0.18 12.02 1.95
CA GLU A 22 -0.43 13.27 1.22
C GLU A 22 -1.23 13.03 -0.07
N VAL A 23 -0.87 11.99 -0.83
CA VAL A 23 -1.57 11.58 -2.07
C VAL A 23 -2.99 11.09 -1.77
N SER A 24 -3.21 10.41 -0.65
CA SER A 24 -4.55 9.98 -0.21
C SER A 24 -5.47 11.15 0.09
N VAL A 25 -4.97 12.15 0.81
CA VAL A 25 -5.74 13.38 1.10
C VAL A 25 -6.02 14.15 -0.20
N GLY A 26 -5.02 14.27 -1.07
CA GLY A 26 -5.18 14.89 -2.39
C GLY A 26 -6.22 14.19 -3.26
N TYR A 27 -6.25 12.86 -3.25
CA TYR A 27 -7.23 12.06 -3.97
C TYR A 27 -8.67 12.30 -3.49
N ILE A 28 -8.89 12.31 -2.17
CA ILE A 28 -10.22 12.62 -1.61
C ILE A 28 -10.63 14.05 -1.98
N GLY A 29 -9.71 15.01 -1.88
CA GLY A 29 -9.96 16.39 -2.31
C GLY A 29 -10.33 16.48 -3.79
N ALA A 30 -9.64 15.75 -4.66
CA ALA A 30 -9.93 15.69 -6.08
C ALA A 30 -11.31 15.05 -6.38
N LEU A 31 -11.68 13.96 -5.69
CA LEU A 31 -13.02 13.37 -5.82
C LEU A 31 -14.12 14.36 -5.42
N VAL A 32 -13.94 15.08 -4.31
CA VAL A 32 -14.89 16.10 -3.85
C VAL A 32 -14.96 17.25 -4.85
N ALA A 33 -13.83 17.69 -5.40
CA ALA A 33 -13.78 18.74 -6.42
C ALA A 33 -14.51 18.32 -7.70
N VAL A 34 -14.32 17.07 -8.15
CA VAL A 34 -15.03 16.52 -9.32
C VAL A 34 -16.55 16.46 -9.06
N ALA A 35 -16.97 15.98 -7.89
CA ALA A 35 -18.38 15.95 -7.51
C ALA A 35 -18.99 17.36 -7.42
N ALA A 36 -18.24 18.34 -6.90
CA ALA A 36 -18.66 19.73 -6.84
C ALA A 36 -18.76 20.34 -8.26
N ALA A 37 -17.78 20.10 -9.12
CA ALA A 37 -17.78 20.57 -10.51
C ALA A 37 -18.97 20.00 -11.30
N ALA A 38 -19.31 18.73 -11.08
CA ALA A 38 -20.50 18.11 -11.67
C ALA A 38 -21.78 18.79 -11.20
N LYS A 39 -21.92 19.05 -9.90
CA LYS A 39 -23.10 19.74 -9.33
C LYS A 39 -23.23 21.19 -9.79
N LEU A 40 -22.12 21.88 -10.01
CA LEU A 40 -22.09 23.27 -10.46
C LEU A 40 -22.27 23.41 -11.98
N GLY A 41 -22.45 22.31 -12.72
CA GLY A 41 -22.62 22.34 -14.18
C GLY A 41 -21.35 22.72 -14.94
N VAL A 42 -20.17 22.62 -14.32
CA VAL A 42 -18.87 22.96 -14.95
C VAL A 42 -18.38 21.84 -15.87
N VAL A 43 -18.83 20.61 -15.63
CA VAL A 43 -18.44 19.41 -16.41
C VAL A 43 -18.92 19.50 -17.85
N GLU A 44 -20.14 19.97 -18.07
CA GLU A 44 -20.78 20.02 -19.38
C GLU A 44 -20.08 20.97 -20.38
N PRO A 45 -19.76 22.23 -20.05
CA PRO A 45 -19.00 23.09 -20.96
C PRO A 45 -17.58 22.56 -21.22
N LEU A 46 -16.96 21.90 -20.24
CA LEU A 46 -15.64 21.30 -20.43
C LEU A 46 -15.70 20.09 -21.37
N ALA A 47 -16.71 19.24 -21.22
CA ALA A 47 -16.93 18.08 -22.08
C ALA A 47 -17.25 18.51 -23.53
N LEU A 48 -18.08 19.56 -23.70
CA LEU A 48 -18.38 20.14 -25.01
C LEU A 48 -17.11 20.64 -25.72
N SER A 49 -16.17 21.28 -25.00
CA SER A 49 -14.91 21.72 -25.59
C SER A 49 -14.03 20.57 -26.12
N LEU A 50 -14.22 19.37 -25.57
CA LEU A 50 -13.52 18.15 -25.94
C LEU A 50 -14.35 17.23 -26.84
N HIS A 51 -15.50 17.71 -27.32
CA HIS A 51 -16.45 16.94 -28.14
C HIS A 51 -16.89 15.63 -27.48
N ALA A 52 -17.05 15.64 -26.15
CA ALA A 52 -17.50 14.49 -25.37
C ALA A 52 -18.83 14.78 -24.67
N GLU A 53 -19.62 13.73 -24.40
CA GLU A 53 -20.77 13.84 -23.52
C GLU A 53 -20.32 14.10 -22.07
N GLY A 54 -21.01 15.01 -21.37
CA GLY A 54 -20.66 15.41 -20.01
C GLY A 54 -20.54 14.23 -19.02
N ILE A 55 -21.47 13.27 -19.08
CA ILE A 55 -21.47 12.10 -18.19
C ILE A 55 -20.31 11.16 -18.50
N THR A 56 -20.03 10.92 -19.78
CA THR A 56 -18.89 10.11 -20.23
C THR A 56 -17.57 10.74 -19.83
N PHE A 57 -17.43 12.05 -20.04
CA PHE A 57 -16.24 12.81 -19.63
C PHE A 57 -16.02 12.76 -18.12
N LEU A 58 -17.08 12.93 -17.32
CA LEU A 58 -17.04 12.81 -15.87
C LEU A 58 -16.59 11.41 -15.43
N SER A 59 -17.18 10.39 -16.04
CA SER A 59 -16.88 8.98 -15.75
C SER A 59 -15.43 8.63 -16.07
N ALA A 60 -14.94 9.04 -17.25
CA ALA A 60 -13.55 8.88 -17.65
C ALA A 60 -12.59 9.61 -16.70
N SER A 61 -12.95 10.83 -16.26
CA SER A 61 -12.15 11.62 -15.31
C SER A 61 -12.03 10.93 -13.94
N VAL A 62 -13.13 10.38 -13.41
CA VAL A 62 -13.12 9.60 -12.15
C VAL A 62 -12.27 8.35 -12.31
N MET A 63 -12.43 7.60 -13.41
CA MET A 63 -11.61 6.41 -13.68
C MET A 63 -10.12 6.76 -13.78
N PHE A 64 -9.78 7.87 -14.44
CA PHE A 64 -8.39 8.32 -14.57
C PHE A 64 -7.78 8.75 -13.22
N LEU A 65 -8.55 9.46 -12.40
CA LEU A 65 -8.16 9.84 -11.04
C LEU A 65 -7.90 8.59 -10.18
N ASN A 66 -8.82 7.63 -10.23
CA ASN A 66 -8.70 6.34 -9.55
C ASN A 66 -7.47 5.55 -9.99
N PHE A 67 -7.22 5.48 -11.31
CA PHE A 67 -6.03 4.84 -11.86
C PHE A 67 -4.74 5.49 -11.37
N THR A 68 -4.68 6.82 -11.41
CA THR A 68 -3.49 7.59 -10.99
C THR A 68 -3.20 7.37 -9.51
N TYR A 69 -4.23 7.48 -8.66
CA TYR A 69 -4.09 7.21 -7.25
C TYR A 69 -3.65 5.77 -7.00
N LEU A 70 -4.32 4.78 -7.60
CA LEU A 70 -3.99 3.37 -7.40
C LEU A 70 -2.55 3.06 -7.81
N THR A 71 -2.06 3.66 -8.89
CA THR A 71 -0.67 3.53 -9.36
C THR A 71 0.33 4.11 -8.36
N VAL A 72 0.12 5.35 -7.91
CA VAL A 72 1.05 6.00 -6.96
C VAL A 72 1.02 5.30 -5.60
N ALA A 73 -0.18 4.99 -5.11
CA ALA A 73 -0.39 4.35 -3.82
C ALA A 73 0.25 2.96 -3.79
N THR A 74 0.05 2.14 -4.82
CA THR A 74 0.70 0.82 -4.92
C THR A 74 2.21 0.91 -5.06
N ALA A 75 2.74 1.89 -5.79
CA ALA A 75 4.18 2.12 -5.88
C ALA A 75 4.80 2.51 -4.52
N CYS A 76 4.13 3.39 -3.76
CA CYS A 76 4.54 3.77 -2.41
C CYS A 76 4.54 2.56 -1.46
N THR A 77 3.46 1.77 -1.44
CA THR A 77 3.37 0.60 -0.57
C THR A 77 4.38 -0.47 -0.95
N PHE A 78 4.58 -0.73 -2.25
CA PHE A 78 5.63 -1.64 -2.72
C PHE A 78 7.03 -1.17 -2.29
N ALA A 79 7.29 0.15 -2.39
CA ALA A 79 8.54 0.76 -1.96
C ALA A 79 8.78 0.62 -0.44
N THR A 80 7.75 0.82 0.38
CA THR A 80 7.80 0.60 1.84
C THR A 80 8.07 -0.87 2.15
N LEU A 81 7.29 -1.79 1.58
CA LEU A 81 7.41 -3.22 1.86
C LEU A 81 8.75 -3.79 1.42
N LYS A 82 9.24 -3.42 0.22
CA LYS A 82 10.54 -3.89 -0.29
C LYS A 82 11.68 -3.50 0.66
N ARG A 83 11.66 -2.28 1.17
CA ARG A 83 12.68 -1.77 2.10
C ARG A 83 12.53 -2.36 3.50
N GLY A 84 11.31 -2.51 3.99
CA GLY A 84 11.03 -3.23 5.23
C GLY A 84 11.50 -4.68 5.18
N TYR A 85 11.27 -5.36 4.05
CA TYR A 85 11.76 -6.72 3.81
C TYR A 85 13.30 -6.79 3.77
N TYR A 86 13.95 -5.80 3.16
CA TYR A 86 15.41 -5.71 3.16
C TYR A 86 15.98 -5.53 4.57
N ILE A 87 15.39 -4.65 5.39
CA ILE A 87 15.76 -4.48 6.80
C ILE A 87 15.64 -5.82 7.54
N LEU A 88 14.49 -6.48 7.40
CA LEU A 88 14.22 -7.78 8.00
C LEU A 88 15.29 -8.82 7.69
N LEU A 89 15.64 -8.96 6.41
CA LEU A 89 16.63 -9.94 5.96
C LEU A 89 18.05 -9.59 6.36
N TYR A 90 18.40 -8.29 6.41
CA TYR A 90 19.74 -7.86 6.75
C TYR A 90 20.03 -7.93 8.26
N ASP A 91 19.02 -7.67 9.10
CA ASP A 91 19.12 -7.79 10.55
C ASP A 91 19.42 -9.23 10.97
N THR A 92 18.94 -10.24 10.22
CA THR A 92 19.25 -11.66 10.47
C THR A 92 20.74 -11.99 10.47
N THR A 93 21.53 -11.24 9.71
CA THR A 93 22.97 -11.49 9.52
C THR A 93 23.82 -10.65 10.49
N LYS A 94 23.23 -9.63 11.14
CA LYS A 94 23.92 -8.66 12.02
C LYS A 94 23.36 -8.51 13.43
N ALA A 95 22.25 -9.16 13.79
CA ALA A 95 21.60 -9.09 15.11
C ALA A 95 22.42 -9.65 16.30
N ARG A 96 23.74 -9.84 16.16
CA ARG A 96 24.66 -10.18 17.26
C ARG A 96 25.09 -8.96 18.09
N GLU A 97 24.86 -7.72 17.64
CA GLU A 97 25.37 -6.51 18.32
C GLU A 97 24.29 -5.45 18.56
N GLY A 98 23.38 -5.74 19.49
CA GLY A 98 22.77 -4.80 20.46
C GLY A 98 22.40 -3.36 20.05
N THR A 99 21.62 -3.12 19.00
CA THR A 99 20.96 -1.81 18.80
C THR A 99 19.45 -1.96 18.58
N ASP A 100 18.67 -1.64 19.62
CA ASP A 100 17.24 -1.95 19.81
C ASP A 100 16.22 -1.14 18.97
N SER A 101 16.68 -0.25 18.08
CA SER A 101 15.79 0.67 17.32
C SER A 101 14.93 0.01 16.21
N PRO A 102 15.43 -0.94 15.39
CA PRO A 102 14.62 -1.65 14.39
C PRO A 102 13.53 -2.51 15.05
N ARG A 103 13.94 -3.21 16.10
CA ARG A 103 13.13 -4.22 16.78
C ARG A 103 11.89 -3.61 17.42
N GLN A 104 11.96 -2.39 17.95
CA GLN A 104 10.79 -1.72 18.54
C GLN A 104 9.73 -1.30 17.51
N TRP A 105 10.14 -0.81 16.33
CA TRP A 105 9.21 -0.49 15.23
C TRP A 105 8.53 -1.76 14.71
N GLU A 106 9.29 -2.82 14.55
CA GLU A 106 8.75 -4.12 14.19
C GLU A 106 7.84 -4.67 15.29
N VAL A 107 8.24 -4.64 16.56
CA VAL A 107 7.41 -5.11 17.68
C VAL A 107 6.09 -4.34 17.76
N PHE A 108 6.08 -3.02 17.51
CA PHE A 108 4.84 -2.24 17.46
C PHE A 108 3.90 -2.69 16.34
N LEU A 109 4.41 -2.88 15.12
CA LEU A 109 3.62 -3.36 13.96
C LEU A 109 3.21 -4.84 14.06
N ARG A 110 3.92 -5.62 14.88
CA ARG A 110 3.78 -7.08 15.00
C ARG A 110 3.14 -7.55 16.28
N ASN A 111 2.75 -6.66 17.19
CA ASN A 111 2.21 -7.05 18.48
C ASN A 111 0.74 -7.50 18.31
N PRO A 112 0.43 -8.81 18.23
CA PRO A 112 -0.94 -9.26 18.02
C PRO A 112 -1.85 -8.93 19.22
N ASP A 113 -1.25 -8.61 20.38
CA ASP A 113 -1.94 -8.29 21.63
C ASP A 113 -2.29 -6.80 21.74
N HIS A 114 -1.86 -5.96 20.77
CA HIS A 114 -2.25 -4.55 20.77
C HIS A 114 -3.78 -4.43 20.66
N PRO A 115 -4.44 -3.54 21.43
CA PRO A 115 -5.90 -3.42 21.46
C PRO A 115 -6.55 -3.20 20.09
N LEU A 116 -5.86 -2.53 19.17
CA LEU A 116 -6.30 -2.29 17.79
C LEU A 116 -6.28 -3.56 16.90
N PHE A 117 -5.50 -4.58 17.27
CA PHE A 117 -5.24 -5.79 16.46
C PHE A 117 -6.01 -7.04 16.95
N LYS A 118 -6.76 -6.95 18.06
CA LYS A 118 -7.55 -8.06 18.63
C LYS A 118 -8.70 -8.57 17.76
N TRP A 119 -9.11 -7.83 16.73
CA TRP A 119 -10.07 -8.32 15.75
C TRP A 119 -9.34 -9.23 14.76
N SER A 120 -9.61 -10.54 14.80
CA SER A 120 -8.78 -11.57 14.15
C SER A 120 -8.59 -11.44 12.62
N LEU A 121 -9.51 -10.74 11.94
CA LEU A 121 -9.40 -10.38 10.53
C LEU A 121 -8.44 -9.21 10.31
N LEU A 122 -8.49 -8.19 11.17
CA LEU A 122 -7.57 -7.06 11.12
C LEU A 122 -6.16 -7.52 11.44
N ASN A 123 -5.94 -8.47 12.35
CA ASN A 123 -4.59 -8.98 12.66
C ASN A 123 -3.85 -9.59 11.44
N LYS A 124 -4.59 -10.18 10.48
CA LYS A 124 -4.00 -10.68 9.21
C LYS A 124 -3.63 -9.56 8.23
N VAL A 125 -4.26 -8.40 8.36
CA VAL A 125 -4.14 -7.22 7.49
C VAL A 125 -3.30 -6.11 8.15
N ALA A 126 -3.11 -6.19 9.48
CA ALA A 126 -2.60 -5.19 10.40
C ALA A 126 -1.15 -4.80 10.20
N TRP A 127 -0.37 -5.69 9.61
CA TRP A 127 1.07 -5.51 9.44
C TRP A 127 1.43 -4.29 8.61
N GLU A 128 0.48 -3.80 7.84
CA GLU A 128 0.59 -2.51 7.22
C GLU A 128 -0.27 -1.52 7.99
N THR A 129 0.38 -0.69 8.81
CA THR A 129 -0.18 0.61 9.21
C THR A 129 -0.72 1.40 8.00
N GLU A 130 -0.19 1.13 6.80
CA GLU A 130 -0.71 1.63 5.54
C GLU A 130 -2.07 1.00 5.15
N ASN A 131 -2.32 -0.30 5.37
CA ASN A 131 -3.57 -0.96 4.99
C ASN A 131 -4.81 -0.49 5.78
N TYR A 132 -4.67 0.07 6.97
CA TYR A 132 -5.84 0.53 7.75
C TYR A 132 -6.64 1.62 7.05
N TYR A 133 -5.95 2.57 6.41
CA TYR A 133 -6.59 3.62 5.64
C TYR A 133 -6.60 3.30 4.14
N MET A 134 -5.59 2.56 3.64
CA MET A 134 -5.51 2.19 2.22
C MET A 134 -6.56 1.15 1.82
N LEU A 135 -6.92 0.19 2.68
CA LEU A 135 -7.94 -0.81 2.34
C LEU A 135 -9.33 -0.17 2.11
N PRO A 136 -9.85 0.70 3.00
CA PRO A 136 -11.05 1.47 2.69
C PRO A 136 -10.94 2.27 1.39
N LEU A 137 -9.77 2.87 1.10
CA LEU A 137 -9.54 3.62 -0.14
C LEU A 137 -9.55 2.71 -1.38
N PHE A 138 -8.94 1.53 -1.33
CA PHE A 138 -8.99 0.55 -2.42
C PHE A 138 -10.41 0.04 -2.67
N VAL A 139 -11.20 -0.18 -1.62
CA VAL A 139 -12.62 -0.52 -1.75
C VAL A 139 -13.38 0.64 -2.39
N LEU A 140 -13.15 1.87 -1.93
CA LEU A 140 -13.75 3.08 -2.51
C LEU A 140 -13.41 3.20 -4.00
N ILE A 141 -12.16 2.96 -4.39
CA ILE A 141 -11.71 2.99 -5.79
C ILE A 141 -12.39 1.91 -6.60
N ALA A 142 -12.46 0.67 -6.09
CA ALA A 142 -13.11 -0.42 -6.81
C ALA A 142 -14.59 -0.11 -7.07
N VAL A 143 -15.30 0.41 -6.06
CA VAL A 143 -16.71 0.80 -6.17
C VAL A 143 -16.88 1.97 -7.11
N THR A 144 -16.11 3.04 -6.94
CA THR A 144 -16.23 4.26 -7.77
C THR A 144 -15.79 4.05 -9.21
N SER A 145 -14.75 3.25 -9.48
CA SER A 145 -14.35 2.87 -10.84
C SER A 145 -15.41 2.02 -11.51
N SER A 146 -16.00 1.05 -10.80
CA SER A 146 -17.06 0.21 -11.36
C SER A 146 -18.32 1.02 -11.66
N ALA A 147 -18.73 1.90 -10.74
CA ALA A 147 -19.87 2.79 -10.95
C ALA A 147 -19.62 3.77 -12.10
N ALA A 148 -18.45 4.41 -12.15
CA ALA A 148 -18.08 5.32 -13.23
C ALA A 148 -18.07 4.60 -14.59
N PHE A 149 -17.51 3.39 -14.66
CA PHE A 149 -17.54 2.59 -15.88
C PHE A 149 -18.98 2.30 -16.34
N VAL A 150 -19.84 1.78 -15.46
CA VAL A 150 -21.22 1.42 -15.81
C VAL A 150 -22.03 2.66 -16.23
N ILE A 151 -21.90 3.76 -15.49
CA ILE A 151 -22.63 5.01 -15.78
C ILE A 151 -22.15 5.61 -17.11
N GLY A 152 -20.83 5.72 -17.32
CA GLY A 152 -20.28 6.23 -18.57
C GLY A 152 -20.60 5.35 -19.77
N TRP A 153 -20.62 4.02 -19.58
CA TRP A 153 -20.97 3.08 -20.65
C TRP A 153 -22.42 3.19 -21.10
N GLN A 154 -23.34 3.51 -20.18
CA GLN A 154 -24.76 3.66 -20.48
C GLN A 154 -25.15 5.05 -21.01
N ALA A 155 -24.30 6.07 -20.78
CA ALA A 155 -24.59 7.44 -21.16
C ALA A 155 -24.53 7.64 -22.67
N ASP A 156 -23.47 7.11 -23.30
CA ASP A 156 -23.16 7.37 -24.71
C ASP A 156 -23.18 6.06 -25.51
N ASN A 157 -23.60 6.14 -26.77
CA ASN A 157 -23.48 5.05 -27.74
C ASN A 157 -22.29 5.24 -28.69
N ASP A 158 -21.50 6.29 -28.51
CA ASP A 158 -20.29 6.51 -29.28
C ASP A 158 -19.24 5.43 -28.99
N LEU A 159 -18.75 4.81 -30.06
CA LEU A 159 -17.67 3.83 -30.03
C LEU A 159 -16.40 4.41 -29.40
N SER A 160 -16.11 5.70 -29.63
CA SER A 160 -14.93 6.37 -29.09
C SER A 160 -14.94 6.46 -27.56
N ALA A 161 -16.12 6.71 -26.98
CA ALA A 161 -16.38 6.73 -25.55
C ALA A 161 -16.19 5.34 -24.92
N HIS A 162 -16.80 4.31 -25.52
CA HIS A 162 -16.68 2.92 -25.06
C HIS A 162 -15.24 2.41 -25.14
N LEU A 163 -14.50 2.75 -26.20
CA LEU A 163 -13.08 2.44 -26.33
C LEU A 163 -12.27 3.09 -25.20
N THR A 164 -12.50 4.38 -24.93
CA THR A 164 -11.79 5.11 -23.88
C THR A 164 -12.03 4.47 -22.50
N LEU A 165 -13.28 4.17 -22.15
CA LEU A 165 -13.62 3.51 -20.90
C LEU A 165 -13.02 2.11 -20.80
N SER A 166 -13.04 1.34 -21.89
CA SER A 166 -12.43 0.00 -21.95
C SER A 166 -10.93 0.05 -21.72
N ILE A 167 -10.23 0.99 -22.37
CA ILE A 167 -8.79 1.21 -22.17
C ILE A 167 -8.52 1.55 -20.70
N MET A 168 -9.34 2.40 -20.09
CA MET A 168 -9.21 2.71 -18.67
C MET A 168 -9.36 1.47 -17.80
N VAL A 169 -10.33 0.58 -18.05
CA VAL A 169 -10.44 -0.70 -17.33
C VAL A 169 -9.17 -1.53 -17.47
N VAL A 170 -8.63 -1.67 -18.69
CA VAL A 170 -7.40 -2.42 -18.94
C VAL A 170 -6.21 -1.82 -18.19
N LEU A 171 -6.11 -0.48 -18.14
CA LEU A 171 -5.04 0.20 -17.40
C LEU A 171 -5.10 -0.08 -15.90
N HIS A 172 -6.27 -0.33 -15.31
CA HIS A 172 -6.39 -0.69 -13.89
C HIS A 172 -5.79 -2.07 -13.58
N ILE A 173 -5.59 -2.96 -14.57
CA ILE A 173 -4.99 -4.28 -14.36
C ILE A 173 -3.57 -4.17 -13.80
N VAL A 174 -2.77 -3.22 -14.29
CA VAL A 174 -1.37 -3.03 -13.89
C VAL A 174 -1.23 -2.74 -12.39
N PRO A 175 -1.85 -1.68 -11.84
CA PRO A 175 -1.74 -1.38 -10.42
C PRO A 175 -2.46 -2.43 -9.54
N ILE A 176 -3.52 -3.09 -10.02
CA ILE A 176 -4.11 -4.25 -9.32
C ILE A 176 -3.09 -5.40 -9.18
N GLY A 177 -2.34 -5.69 -10.25
CA GLY A 177 -1.24 -6.66 -10.22
C GLY A 177 -0.15 -6.26 -9.21
N GLY A 178 0.18 -4.97 -9.15
CA GLY A 178 1.10 -4.42 -8.14
C GLY A 178 0.60 -4.59 -6.70
N LEU A 179 -0.70 -4.42 -6.49
CA LEU A 179 -1.37 -4.64 -5.20
C LEU A 179 -1.31 -6.11 -4.80
N PHE A 180 -1.51 -7.04 -5.74
CA PHE A 180 -1.32 -8.47 -5.48
C PHE A 180 0.14 -8.80 -5.11
N ALA A 181 1.12 -8.25 -5.84
CA ALA A 181 2.54 -8.44 -5.53
C ALA A 181 2.89 -7.92 -4.11
N THR A 182 2.28 -6.81 -3.71
CA THR A 182 2.39 -6.21 -2.38
C THR A 182 1.85 -7.16 -1.31
N VAL A 183 0.67 -7.75 -1.52
CA VAL A 183 0.08 -8.76 -0.61
C VAL A 183 0.98 -9.99 -0.48
N VAL A 184 1.53 -10.51 -1.58
CA VAL A 184 2.46 -11.65 -1.57
C VAL A 184 3.74 -11.32 -0.80
N LEU A 185 4.32 -10.14 -1.04
CA LEU A 185 5.52 -9.68 -0.34
C LEU A 185 5.24 -9.53 1.17
N GLY A 186 4.11 -8.92 1.53
CA GLY A 186 3.67 -8.81 2.92
C GLY A 186 3.49 -10.17 3.60
N ALA A 187 2.96 -11.17 2.90
CA ALA A 187 2.86 -12.53 3.43
C ALA A 187 4.23 -13.16 3.71
N ARG A 188 5.21 -12.98 2.82
CA ARG A 188 6.59 -13.44 3.01
C ARG A 188 7.28 -12.72 4.17
N CYS A 189 7.09 -11.41 4.29
CA CYS A 189 7.59 -10.63 5.45
C CYS A 189 7.10 -11.21 6.78
N ARG A 190 5.81 -11.56 6.88
CA ARG A 190 5.22 -12.15 8.09
C ARG A 190 5.82 -13.51 8.45
N GLN A 191 6.03 -14.35 7.44
CA GLN A 191 6.63 -15.68 7.64
C GLN A 191 8.05 -15.54 8.21
N ASN A 192 8.90 -14.71 7.58
CA ASN A 192 10.27 -14.51 8.04
C ASN A 192 10.32 -13.90 9.45
N ALA A 193 9.49 -12.90 9.72
CA ALA A 193 9.42 -12.27 11.04
C ALA A 193 9.00 -13.23 12.16
N THR A 194 8.07 -14.15 11.88
CA THR A 194 7.63 -15.16 12.86
C THR A 194 8.74 -16.16 13.14
N ALA A 195 9.48 -16.59 12.11
CA ALA A 195 10.65 -17.45 12.25
C ALA A 195 11.74 -16.80 13.13
N HIS A 196 11.98 -15.48 13.00
CA HIS A 196 12.91 -14.75 13.87
C HIS A 196 12.48 -14.71 15.33
N LYS A 197 11.19 -14.50 15.60
CA LYS A 197 10.67 -14.50 16.97
C LYS A 197 10.86 -15.87 17.63
N GLN A 198 10.73 -16.97 16.89
CA GLN A 198 10.98 -18.32 17.39
C GLN A 198 12.46 -18.59 17.65
N GLN A 199 13.36 -18.16 16.74
CA GLN A 199 14.81 -18.34 16.92
C GLN A 199 15.37 -17.53 18.10
N SER A 200 14.89 -16.31 18.32
CA SER A 200 15.31 -15.46 19.45
C SER A 200 14.65 -15.81 20.79
N ALA A 201 13.65 -16.70 20.81
CA ALA A 201 12.98 -17.19 22.01
C ALA A 201 13.49 -18.57 22.47
N LEU A 202 14.38 -19.21 21.68
CA LEU A 202 15.12 -20.37 22.16
C LEU A 202 16.12 -19.87 23.21
N PRO A 203 16.16 -20.47 24.42
CA PRO A 203 17.21 -20.15 25.38
C PRO A 203 18.55 -20.42 24.73
N ASP A 204 19.53 -19.54 24.96
CA ASP A 204 20.94 -19.82 24.70
C ASP A 204 21.21 -21.22 25.26
N GLN A 205 21.33 -22.21 24.39
CA GLN A 205 21.98 -23.45 24.78
C GLN A 205 23.42 -23.03 24.94
N GLY A 206 23.73 -22.60 26.17
CA GLY A 206 25.04 -22.18 26.58
C GLY A 206 26.06 -23.17 26.03
N GLU A 207 27.14 -22.60 25.51
CA GLU A 207 28.39 -23.29 25.31
C GLU A 207 28.62 -24.28 26.46
N ALA A 208 28.36 -25.56 26.22
CA ALA A 208 29.14 -26.63 26.80
C ALA A 208 30.49 -26.64 26.06
N SER A 209 31.22 -25.52 26.17
CA SER A 209 32.65 -25.44 25.88
C SER A 209 33.36 -25.91 27.14
N GLY A 210 34.31 -26.81 26.94
CA GLY A 210 34.79 -27.73 27.95
C GLY A 210 35.49 -27.10 29.14
N ASP A 211 35.26 -27.71 30.30
CA ASP A 211 36.31 -28.00 31.26
C ASP A 211 36.47 -29.53 31.30
N VAL A 212 37.37 -30.03 30.45
CA VAL A 212 38.07 -31.29 30.72
C VAL A 212 39.54 -30.91 30.77
N ASP A 213 40.02 -30.60 31.98
CA ASP A 213 41.38 -30.89 32.42
C ASP A 213 41.49 -30.68 33.94
N ALA A 214 41.69 -31.79 34.67
CA ALA A 214 42.59 -31.94 35.83
C ALA A 214 42.16 -33.11 36.76
N CYS A 215 42.53 -34.33 36.35
CA CYS A 215 43.24 -35.37 37.13
C CYS A 215 43.20 -36.70 36.37
#